data_AF-I3CET1-F1
#
_entry.id   AF-I3CET1-F1
#
_cell.length_a   1.000
_cell.length_b   1.000
_cell.length_c   1.000
_cell.angle_alpha   90.00
_cell.angle_beta   90.00
_cell.angle_gamma   90.00
#
_symmetry.space_group_name_H-M   'P 1'
#
loop_
_entity.id
_entity.type
_entity.pdbx_description
1 polymer ?
#
loop_
_entity_poly.entity_id
_entity_poly.type
_entity_poly.pdbx_seq_one_letter_code
_entity_poly.pdbx_strand_id
1 'polypeptide(L)'
;MTEAELIEFIEDTFKVVGTKDISCTDINKQAYIVNKEQLKVFEHLRIQPSANGNAKEIISVRVLVSDQELKASFYGSQRTGSGRPPEIRMGREIIPYLTQNGKIIFATDGYDIFIFNLSKLAGLNMDDNAIREAIYEQINIGFLEEGIPTTRQITTTDEPTQQITTTITTFRRNNKINVYVKRKAGYKCQMPNCDYEGFDMPSGKKYIEVHHLVPLAEGGTDSLENTVAVCPTCHRKLHYATDKETLKQMIEAIGEKRFY
;
A
#
# COMPACT_ATOMS: atom_id res chain seq x y z
N MET A 1 -0.76 -7.48 -14.55
CA MET A 1 -1.76 -7.10 -13.55
C MET A 1 -2.95 -6.58 -14.32
N THR A 2 -4.10 -7.17 -14.11
CA THR A 2 -5.38 -6.72 -14.65
C THR A 2 -5.90 -5.51 -13.86
N GLU A 3 -6.90 -4.79 -14.39
CA GLU A 3 -7.55 -3.70 -13.66
C GLU A 3 -8.15 -4.18 -12.33
N ALA A 4 -8.74 -5.39 -12.30
CA ALA A 4 -9.32 -5.98 -11.10
C ALA A 4 -8.26 -6.31 -10.05
N GLU A 5 -7.15 -6.93 -10.46
CA GLU A 5 -6.02 -7.24 -9.55
C GLU A 5 -5.37 -5.98 -8.96
N LEU A 6 -5.31 -4.89 -9.73
CA LEU A 6 -4.79 -3.62 -9.22
C LEU A 6 -5.75 -2.96 -8.23
N ILE A 7 -7.06 -2.99 -8.50
CA ILE A 7 -8.06 -2.48 -7.56
C ILE A 7 -7.97 -3.26 -6.24
N GLU A 8 -8.02 -4.59 -6.30
CA GLU A 8 -7.91 -5.46 -5.12
C GLU A 8 -6.62 -5.15 -4.33
N PHE A 9 -5.49 -5.04 -5.03
CA PHE A 9 -4.22 -4.70 -4.40
C PHE A 9 -4.24 -3.32 -3.72
N ILE A 10 -4.82 -2.30 -4.35
CA ILE A 10 -4.94 -0.95 -3.77
C ILE A 10 -5.90 -0.96 -2.57
N GLU A 11 -7.00 -1.70 -2.64
CA GLU A 11 -7.96 -1.88 -1.54
C GLU A 11 -7.31 -2.57 -0.33
N ASP A 12 -6.43 -3.54 -0.54
CA ASP A 12 -5.66 -4.20 0.51
C ASP A 12 -4.55 -3.30 1.10
N THR A 13 -4.05 -2.36 0.30
CA THR A 13 -2.86 -1.56 0.63
C THR A 13 -3.20 -0.25 1.35
N PHE A 14 -4.32 0.38 1.01
CA PHE A 14 -4.70 1.71 1.51
C PHE A 14 -5.86 1.64 2.52
N LYS A 15 -5.96 2.61 3.44
CA LYS A 15 -7.00 2.65 4.48
C LYS A 15 -8.41 2.82 3.91
N VAL A 16 -8.55 3.70 2.93
CA VAL A 16 -9.82 4.02 2.28
C VAL A 16 -9.57 4.18 0.81
N VAL A 17 -10.39 3.50 0.01
CA VAL A 17 -10.36 3.54 -1.45
C VAL A 17 -11.76 3.86 -1.95
N GLY A 18 -11.84 4.69 -2.97
CA GLY A 18 -13.08 5.02 -3.66
C GLY A 18 -12.87 4.99 -5.16
N THR A 19 -13.74 4.29 -5.88
CA THR A 19 -13.63 4.17 -7.33
C THR A 19 -14.82 4.79 -8.02
N LYS A 20 -14.61 5.30 -9.24
CA LYS A 20 -15.68 5.89 -10.05
C LYS A 20 -15.30 5.88 -11.52
N ASP A 21 -16.21 5.42 -12.37
CA ASP A 21 -16.09 5.63 -13.80
C ASP A 21 -16.26 7.11 -14.17
N ILE A 22 -15.41 7.61 -15.05
CA ILE A 22 -15.52 8.97 -15.57
C ILE A 22 -16.86 9.08 -16.32
N SER A 23 -17.68 10.05 -15.94
CA SER A 23 -18.94 10.33 -16.62
C SER A 23 -18.76 11.41 -17.68
N CYS A 24 -19.66 11.45 -18.68
CA CYS A 24 -19.71 12.53 -19.66
C CYS A 24 -19.83 13.92 -19.00
N THR A 25 -20.40 13.99 -17.80
CA THR A 25 -20.53 15.25 -17.06
C THR A 25 -19.18 15.76 -16.55
N ASP A 26 -18.28 14.86 -16.14
CA ASP A 26 -16.95 15.20 -15.64
C ASP A 26 -16.10 15.85 -16.75
N ILE A 27 -16.25 15.34 -17.98
CA ILE A 27 -15.54 15.83 -19.18
C ILE A 27 -16.14 17.17 -19.65
N ASN A 28 -17.46 17.22 -19.81
CA ASN A 28 -18.14 18.36 -20.43
C ASN A 28 -18.20 19.61 -19.53
N LYS A 29 -18.20 19.43 -18.20
CA LYS A 29 -18.28 20.56 -17.26
C LYS A 29 -16.92 21.05 -16.76
N GLN A 30 -15.81 20.50 -17.26
CA GLN A 30 -14.44 20.82 -16.82
C GLN A 30 -14.28 20.73 -15.29
N ALA A 31 -15.02 19.82 -14.66
CA ALA A 31 -15.06 19.64 -13.23
C ALA A 31 -15.39 18.18 -12.91
N TYR A 32 -14.54 17.55 -12.11
CA TYR A 32 -14.72 16.16 -11.69
C TYR A 32 -15.69 16.10 -10.50
N ILE A 33 -16.77 15.34 -10.63
CA ILE A 33 -17.76 15.13 -9.57
C ILE A 33 -17.31 14.00 -8.67
N VAL A 34 -17.03 14.28 -7.41
CA VAL A 34 -16.59 13.27 -6.44
C VAL A 34 -17.80 12.45 -6.00
N ASN A 35 -17.76 11.12 -6.13
CA ASN A 35 -18.85 10.26 -5.66
C ASN A 35 -18.76 10.03 -4.14
N LYS A 36 -19.74 9.30 -3.59
CA LYS A 36 -19.80 9.02 -2.15
C LYS A 36 -18.61 8.21 -1.63
N GLU A 37 -18.07 7.29 -2.44
CA GLU A 37 -16.94 6.43 -2.01
C GLU A 37 -15.63 7.21 -1.98
N GLN A 38 -15.37 7.99 -3.02
CA GLN A 38 -14.22 8.88 -3.09
C GLN A 38 -14.29 9.98 -2.02
N LEU A 39 -15.50 10.45 -1.69
CA LEU A 39 -15.68 11.42 -0.60
C LEU A 39 -15.16 10.89 0.74
N LYS A 40 -15.33 9.59 1.02
CA LYS A 40 -14.82 8.96 2.26
C LYS A 40 -13.30 9.08 2.39
N VAL A 41 -12.56 9.11 1.28
CA VAL A 41 -11.10 9.30 1.27
C VAL A 41 -10.74 10.67 1.87
N PHE A 42 -11.43 11.73 1.45
CA PHE A 42 -11.22 13.08 1.97
C PHE A 42 -11.71 13.24 3.42
N GLU A 43 -12.87 12.65 3.74
CA GLU A 43 -13.43 12.67 5.09
C GLU A 43 -12.53 11.98 6.11
N HIS A 44 -11.84 10.90 5.72
CA HIS A 44 -10.88 10.20 6.56
C HIS A 44 -9.73 11.12 7.02
N LEU A 45 -9.27 12.00 6.13
CA LEU A 45 -8.24 13.01 6.41
C LEU A 45 -8.81 14.31 7.00
N ARG A 46 -10.12 14.34 7.29
CA ARG A 46 -10.85 15.53 7.76
C ARG A 46 -10.77 16.73 6.80
N ILE A 47 -10.54 16.47 5.52
CA ILE A 47 -10.52 17.48 4.47
C ILE A 47 -11.97 17.73 4.02
N GLN A 48 -12.38 19.00 4.05
CA GLN A 48 -13.75 19.41 3.72
C GLN A 48 -13.76 20.25 2.45
N PRO A 49 -14.81 20.17 1.61
CA PRO A 49 -14.90 21.01 0.44
C PRO A 49 -15.17 22.46 0.84
N SER A 50 -14.47 23.39 0.19
CA SER A 50 -14.73 24.81 0.37
C SER A 50 -16.16 25.21 -0.05
N ALA A 51 -16.75 26.16 0.69
CA ALA A 51 -18.11 26.62 0.44
C ALA A 51 -18.21 27.50 -0.82
N ASN A 52 -19.31 27.35 -1.56
CA ASN A 52 -19.76 28.27 -2.61
C ASN A 52 -18.78 28.51 -3.77
N GLY A 53 -18.26 27.45 -4.40
CA GLY A 53 -17.50 27.56 -5.66
C GLY A 53 -16.17 28.34 -5.59
N ASN A 54 -15.80 28.87 -4.43
CA ASN A 54 -14.54 29.56 -4.20
C ASN A 54 -13.44 28.51 -4.01
N ALA A 55 -12.78 28.14 -5.11
CA ALA A 55 -11.63 27.22 -5.19
C ALA A 55 -10.35 27.75 -4.49
N LYS A 56 -10.48 28.30 -3.29
CA LYS A 56 -9.39 28.83 -2.46
C LYS A 56 -8.57 27.70 -1.84
N GLU A 57 -9.21 26.58 -1.52
CA GLU A 57 -8.55 25.43 -0.92
C GLU A 57 -7.98 24.54 -2.03
N ILE A 58 -6.64 24.49 -2.08
CA ILE A 58 -5.87 23.66 -3.00
C ILE A 58 -5.31 22.51 -2.18
N ILE A 59 -5.68 21.30 -2.55
CA ILE A 59 -5.15 20.08 -1.94
C ILE A 59 -4.12 19.44 -2.87
N SER A 60 -3.13 18.79 -2.29
CA SER A 60 -2.19 17.93 -2.99
C SER A 60 -2.78 16.55 -3.16
N VAL A 61 -2.70 16.00 -4.38
CA VAL A 61 -3.10 14.63 -4.69
C VAL A 61 -1.96 13.97 -5.45
N ARG A 62 -1.41 12.88 -4.93
CA ARG A 62 -0.28 12.16 -5.54
C ARG A 62 -0.78 11.16 -6.56
N VAL A 63 -0.10 11.03 -7.68
CA VAL A 63 -0.43 10.02 -8.69
C VAL A 63 0.21 8.69 -8.27
N LEU A 64 -0.57 7.60 -8.19
CA LEU A 64 0.03 6.29 -7.93
C LEU A 64 1.01 5.91 -9.03
N VAL A 65 2.05 5.16 -8.65
CA VAL A 65 3.13 4.69 -9.55
C VAL A 65 3.86 5.80 -10.32
N SER A 66 3.93 7.00 -9.74
CA SER A 66 4.58 8.17 -10.34
C SER A 66 4.95 9.20 -9.27
N ASP A 67 6.07 9.91 -9.43
CA ASP A 67 6.42 11.04 -8.56
C ASP A 67 5.58 12.31 -8.81
N GLN A 68 4.58 12.23 -9.69
CA GLN A 68 3.71 13.34 -10.01
C GLN A 68 2.75 13.66 -8.86
N GLU A 69 2.73 14.93 -8.46
CA GLU A 69 1.73 15.50 -7.56
C GLU A 69 0.84 16.50 -8.32
N LEU A 70 -0.47 16.39 -8.12
CA LEU A 70 -1.48 17.27 -8.71
C LEU A 70 -2.03 18.23 -7.66
N LYS A 71 -2.12 19.51 -8.01
CA LYS A 71 -2.81 20.54 -7.22
C LYS A 71 -4.26 20.67 -7.65
N ALA A 72 -5.16 20.22 -6.78
CA ALA A 72 -6.59 20.16 -7.06
C ALA A 72 -7.37 21.16 -6.22
N SER A 73 -8.33 21.85 -6.82
CA SER A 73 -9.35 22.57 -6.05
C SER A 73 -10.42 21.59 -5.57
N PHE A 74 -10.90 21.69 -4.33
CA PHE A 74 -11.99 20.87 -3.79
C PHE A 74 -13.10 21.76 -3.20
N TYR A 75 -14.31 21.72 -3.78
CA TYR A 75 -15.36 22.69 -3.46
C TYR A 75 -16.77 22.15 -3.69
N GLY A 76 -17.73 22.71 -2.95
CA GLY A 76 -19.16 22.51 -3.18
C GLY A 76 -19.71 23.47 -4.22
N SER A 77 -20.41 22.95 -5.23
CA SER A 77 -21.17 23.73 -6.21
C SER A 77 -22.63 23.83 -5.77
N GLN A 78 -23.04 24.97 -5.21
CA GLN A 78 -24.45 25.29 -5.01
C GLN A 78 -25.06 25.91 -6.28
N ARG A 79 -26.23 25.41 -6.69
CA ARG A 79 -27.05 26.05 -7.73
C ARG A 79 -28.08 26.95 -7.06
N THR A 80 -27.98 28.26 -7.25
CA THR A 80 -29.01 29.21 -6.85
C THR A 80 -30.37 28.80 -7.42
N GLY A 81 -31.37 28.64 -6.54
CA GLY A 81 -32.78 28.47 -6.94
C GLY A 81 -33.28 27.05 -7.22
N SER A 82 -32.51 25.98 -6.96
CA SER A 82 -32.92 24.61 -7.33
C SER A 82 -33.30 23.67 -6.19
N GLY A 83 -33.08 24.06 -4.93
CA GLY A 83 -33.35 23.21 -3.74
C GLY A 83 -32.55 21.90 -3.68
N ARG A 84 -31.61 21.65 -4.61
CA ARG A 84 -30.78 20.44 -4.63
C ARG A 84 -29.59 20.60 -3.69
N PRO A 85 -29.15 19.50 -3.04
CA PRO A 85 -27.94 19.52 -2.23
C PRO A 85 -26.73 19.93 -3.09
N PRO A 86 -25.72 20.61 -2.48
CA PRO A 86 -24.51 21.01 -3.19
C PRO A 86 -23.80 19.81 -3.81
N GLU A 87 -23.34 19.94 -5.06
CA GLU A 87 -22.55 18.91 -5.74
C GLU A 87 -21.06 19.13 -5.46
N ILE A 88 -20.38 18.13 -4.90
CA ILE A 88 -18.96 18.21 -4.57
C ILE A 88 -18.12 17.98 -5.83
N ARG A 89 -17.19 18.90 -6.10
CA ARG A 89 -16.39 18.90 -7.32
C ARG A 89 -14.90 19.11 -7.06
N MET A 90 -14.11 18.62 -8.00
CA MET A 90 -12.68 18.86 -8.13
C MET A 90 -12.33 19.48 -9.49
N GLY A 91 -11.23 20.22 -9.54
CA GLY A 91 -10.79 20.94 -10.74
C GLY A 91 -9.28 21.12 -10.79
N ARG A 92 -8.81 22.00 -11.69
CA ARG A 92 -7.38 22.30 -11.94
C ARG A 92 -6.63 21.11 -12.53
N GLU A 93 -5.50 20.72 -11.95
CA GLU A 93 -4.56 19.73 -12.51
C GLU A 93 -5.14 18.31 -12.55
N ILE A 94 -6.23 18.05 -11.83
CA ILE A 94 -6.98 16.79 -11.97
C ILE A 94 -7.66 16.68 -13.34
N ILE A 95 -8.22 17.78 -13.87
CA ILE A 95 -8.99 17.73 -15.13
C ILE A 95 -8.16 17.24 -16.32
N PRO A 96 -6.96 17.78 -16.62
CA PRO A 96 -6.13 17.27 -17.71
C PRO A 96 -5.56 15.87 -17.41
N TYR A 97 -5.57 15.41 -16.16
CA TYR A 97 -5.17 14.05 -15.79
C TYR A 97 -6.26 13.00 -16.11
N LEU A 98 -7.54 13.40 -16.14
CA LEU A 98 -8.64 12.55 -16.58
C LEU A 98 -8.51 12.26 -18.09
N THR A 99 -8.51 10.99 -18.46
CA THR A 99 -8.63 10.57 -19.87
C THR A 99 -10.11 10.51 -20.26
N GLN A 100 -10.43 10.47 -21.56
CA GLN A 100 -11.83 10.45 -22.02
C GLN A 100 -12.62 9.20 -21.58
N ASN A 101 -11.93 8.13 -21.18
CA ASN A 101 -12.52 6.87 -20.73
C ASN A 101 -11.66 6.27 -19.61
N GLY A 102 -12.30 5.63 -18.63
CA GLY A 102 -11.61 4.87 -17.60
C GLY A 102 -12.23 5.02 -16.22
N LYS A 103 -11.78 4.17 -15.29
CA LYS A 103 -12.14 4.23 -13.88
C LYS A 103 -11.05 4.99 -13.11
N ILE A 104 -11.47 5.95 -12.30
CA ILE A 104 -10.60 6.70 -11.41
C ILE A 104 -10.69 6.11 -10.01
N ILE A 105 -9.52 5.85 -9.45
CA ILE A 105 -9.33 5.43 -8.08
C ILE A 105 -8.83 6.63 -7.30
N PHE A 106 -9.45 6.91 -6.16
CA PHE A 106 -8.85 7.69 -5.09
C PHE A 106 -8.55 6.76 -3.92
N ALA A 107 -7.40 6.94 -3.29
CA ALA A 107 -7.00 6.17 -2.12
C ALA A 107 -6.32 7.06 -1.08
N THR A 108 -6.30 6.64 0.18
CA THR A 108 -5.50 7.28 1.23
C THR A 108 -4.87 6.25 2.15
N ASP A 109 -3.63 6.50 2.56
CA ASP A 109 -2.94 5.73 3.60
C ASP A 109 -3.24 6.27 5.01
N GLY A 110 -4.07 7.31 5.12
CA GLY A 110 -4.35 8.00 6.38
C GLY A 110 -3.57 9.30 6.57
N TYR A 111 -2.66 9.65 5.66
CA TYR A 111 -1.93 10.92 5.65
C TYR A 111 -2.05 11.63 4.31
N ASP A 112 -1.87 10.88 3.23
CA ASP A 112 -1.79 11.39 1.87
C ASP A 112 -2.98 10.91 1.03
N ILE A 113 -3.30 11.67 -0.01
CA ILE A 113 -4.32 11.30 -1.00
C ILE A 113 -3.62 10.88 -2.28
N PHE A 114 -4.05 9.76 -2.81
CA PHE A 114 -3.55 9.16 -4.04
C PHE A 114 -4.66 9.10 -5.09
N ILE A 115 -4.28 9.24 -6.35
CA ILE A 115 -5.17 9.09 -7.51
C ILE A 115 -4.54 8.16 -8.55
N PHE A 116 -5.36 7.31 -9.16
CA PHE A 116 -4.95 6.54 -10.33
C PHE A 116 -6.07 6.45 -11.36
N ASN A 117 -5.70 6.46 -12.63
CA ASN A 117 -6.64 6.26 -13.74
C ASN A 117 -6.33 4.91 -14.38
N LEU A 118 -7.23 3.93 -14.25
CA LEU A 118 -6.99 2.55 -14.71
C LEU A 118 -6.68 2.46 -16.20
N SER A 119 -7.19 3.38 -17.03
CA SER A 119 -6.86 3.42 -18.45
C SER A 119 -5.36 3.66 -18.73
N LYS A 120 -4.62 4.18 -17.74
CA LYS A 120 -3.17 4.39 -17.83
C LYS A 120 -2.36 3.12 -17.51
N LEU A 121 -2.97 2.06 -16.96
CA LEU A 121 -2.29 0.83 -16.56
C LEU A 121 -1.50 0.20 -17.72
N ALA A 122 -2.11 0.09 -18.90
CA ALA A 122 -1.47 -0.46 -20.09
C ALA A 122 -0.28 0.39 -20.60
N GLY A 123 -0.20 1.66 -20.22
CA GLY A 123 0.85 2.60 -20.64
C GLY A 123 2.06 2.66 -19.71
N LEU A 124 2.05 1.96 -18.57
CA LEU A 124 3.12 2.06 -17.57
C LEU A 124 4.43 1.38 -17.99
N ASN A 125 4.39 0.40 -18.91
CA ASN A 125 5.56 -0.44 -19.28
C ASN A 125 6.30 -1.04 -18.07
N MET A 126 5.57 -1.32 -16.98
CA MET A 126 6.08 -1.92 -15.73
C MET A 126 5.50 -3.32 -15.56
N ASP A 127 6.29 -4.23 -14.99
CA ASP A 127 5.75 -5.52 -14.54
C ASP A 127 4.98 -5.37 -13.22
N ASP A 128 4.25 -6.43 -12.87
CA ASP A 128 3.35 -6.46 -11.72
C ASP A 128 4.06 -6.24 -10.38
N ASN A 129 5.32 -6.66 -10.25
CA ASN A 129 6.09 -6.46 -9.02
C ASN A 129 6.56 -5.02 -8.94
N ALA A 130 7.05 -4.46 -10.04
CA ALA A 130 7.45 -3.06 -10.11
C ALA A 130 6.28 -2.11 -9.78
N ILE A 131 5.06 -2.43 -10.24
CA ILE A 131 3.84 -1.66 -9.89
C ILE A 131 3.59 -1.71 -8.38
N ARG A 132 3.69 -2.89 -7.75
CA ARG A 132 3.46 -3.05 -6.31
C ARG A 132 4.51 -2.33 -5.48
N GLU A 133 5.78 -2.49 -5.82
CA GLU A 133 6.87 -1.80 -5.13
C GLU A 133 6.75 -0.28 -5.25
N ALA A 134 6.43 0.23 -6.45
CA ALA A 134 6.21 1.66 -6.65
C ALA A 134 5.04 2.20 -5.81
N ILE A 135 3.96 1.41 -5.65
CA ILE A 135 2.86 1.78 -4.75
C ILE A 135 3.33 1.78 -3.29
N TYR A 136 4.08 0.76 -2.85
CA TYR A 136 4.58 0.67 -1.48
C TYR A 136 5.56 1.78 -1.12
N GLU A 137 6.45 2.17 -2.03
CA GLU A 137 7.41 3.27 -1.82
C GLU A 137 6.72 4.64 -1.65
N GLN A 138 5.51 4.80 -2.18
CA GLN A 138 4.74 6.04 -2.07
C GLN A 138 3.96 6.16 -0.76
N ILE A 139 3.77 5.07 -0.01
CA ILE A 139 2.99 5.05 1.22
C ILE A 139 3.79 5.64 2.37
N ASN A 140 3.15 6.48 3.18
CA ASN A 140 3.75 6.99 4.39
C ASN A 140 3.86 5.89 5.46
N ILE A 141 5.09 5.49 5.80
CA ILE A 141 5.37 4.40 6.75
C ILE A 141 4.79 4.66 8.15
N GLY A 142 4.50 5.92 8.54
CA GLY A 142 3.79 6.26 9.78
C GLY A 142 2.37 5.67 9.88
N PHE A 143 1.76 5.29 8.76
CA PHE A 143 0.51 4.52 8.66
C PHE A 143 0.62 3.15 9.34
N LEU A 144 1.77 2.49 9.19
CA LEU A 144 1.99 1.13 9.68
C LEU A 144 2.26 1.07 11.19
N GLU A 145 2.40 2.23 11.86
CA GLU A 145 2.72 2.34 13.29
C GLU A 145 1.50 2.63 14.19
N GLU A 146 0.35 3.03 13.64
CA GLU A 146 -0.87 3.39 14.40
C GLU A 146 -1.64 2.20 15.04
N GLY A 147 -1.06 0.99 15.00
CA GLY A 147 -1.57 -0.23 15.64
C GLY A 147 -1.06 -0.50 17.07
N ILE A 148 -0.72 0.54 17.84
CA ILE A 148 -0.60 0.45 19.31
C ILE A 148 -1.86 1.11 19.90
N PRO A 149 -2.72 0.37 20.62
CA PRO A 149 -4.05 0.83 20.92
C PRO A 149 -4.06 1.91 21.98
N THR A 150 -4.67 3.05 21.66
CA THR A 150 -5.59 3.71 22.59
C THR A 150 -6.89 4.03 21.85
N THR A 151 -7.83 3.09 21.97
CA THR A 151 -9.28 3.31 21.86
C THR A 151 -9.86 3.67 20.49
N ARG A 152 -10.30 2.67 19.71
CA ARG A 152 -11.74 2.40 19.46
C ARG A 152 -11.94 1.12 18.63
N GLN A 153 -12.97 0.38 19.02
CA GLN A 153 -13.34 -0.97 18.61
C GLN A 153 -13.98 -1.02 17.21
N ILE A 154 -13.77 -2.12 16.48
CA ILE A 154 -14.67 -2.55 15.39
C ILE A 154 -14.97 -4.04 15.58
N THR A 155 -16.27 -4.34 15.60
CA THR A 155 -16.91 -5.67 15.59
C THR A 155 -17.76 -5.79 14.33
N THR A 156 -17.71 -6.95 13.70
CA THR A 156 -18.53 -7.40 12.57
C THR A 156 -19.93 -7.82 13.03
N THR A 157 -20.96 -7.31 12.38
CA THR A 157 -22.24 -8.00 12.21
C THR A 157 -22.47 -8.19 10.70
N ASP A 158 -22.28 -9.40 10.17
CA ASP A 158 -23.46 -9.98 9.52
C ASP A 158 -24.41 -10.22 10.72
N GLU A 159 -25.65 -9.74 10.74
CA GLU A 159 -26.56 -10.39 11.71
C GLU A 159 -26.62 -11.87 11.28
N PRO A 160 -26.31 -12.78 12.21
CA PRO A 160 -25.33 -13.85 12.02
C PRO A 160 -25.69 -14.83 10.90
N THR A 161 -24.66 -15.34 10.20
CA THR A 161 -24.47 -16.80 10.19
C THR A 161 -23.09 -17.10 10.75
N GLN A 162 -22.94 -16.80 12.04
CA GLN A 162 -21.70 -16.86 12.80
C GLN A 162 -20.53 -16.05 12.20
N GLN A 163 -20.14 -15.05 12.97
CA GLN A 163 -18.79 -14.52 12.98
C GLN A 163 -17.79 -15.68 13.18
N ILE A 164 -17.06 -16.06 12.13
CA ILE A 164 -15.85 -16.85 12.32
C ILE A 164 -14.71 -15.86 12.52
N THR A 165 -14.36 -15.58 13.77
CA THR A 165 -13.04 -15.06 14.10
C THR A 165 -12.04 -16.16 13.77
N THR A 166 -11.44 -16.13 12.59
CA THR A 166 -10.13 -16.77 12.48
C THR A 166 -9.18 -15.84 13.22
N THR A 167 -8.78 -16.23 14.43
CA THR A 167 -7.51 -15.77 14.98
C THR A 167 -6.46 -16.27 14.02
N ILE A 168 -6.17 -15.50 12.97
CA ILE A 168 -4.90 -15.66 12.30
C ILE A 168 -3.92 -15.16 13.34
N THR A 169 -3.23 -16.09 13.98
CA THR A 169 -2.02 -15.77 14.73
C THR A 169 -0.97 -15.39 13.70
N THR A 170 -1.19 -14.26 13.05
CA THR A 170 -0.13 -13.51 12.40
C THR A 170 0.64 -12.91 13.56
N PHE A 171 1.84 -13.40 13.73
CA PHE A 171 2.75 -12.82 14.67
C PHE A 171 3.10 -11.45 14.13
N ARG A 172 2.87 -10.42 14.94
CA ARG A 172 3.39 -9.09 14.68
C ARG A 172 4.90 -9.23 14.58
N ARG A 173 5.40 -9.35 13.33
CA ARG A 173 6.83 -9.38 13.07
C ARG A 173 7.38 -8.06 13.58
N ASN A 174 8.34 -8.17 14.47
CA ASN A 174 9.00 -7.06 15.07
C ASN A 174 9.84 -6.44 13.98
N ASN A 175 9.30 -5.37 13.38
CA ASN A 175 9.99 -4.66 12.32
C ASN A 175 11.37 -4.17 12.77
N LYS A 176 11.62 -4.01 14.08
CA LYS A 176 12.97 -3.73 14.60
C LYS A 176 13.91 -4.92 14.42
N ILE A 177 13.44 -6.16 14.60
CA ILE A 177 14.19 -7.39 14.31
C ILE A 177 14.45 -7.49 12.82
N ASN A 178 13.45 -7.29 11.97
CA ASN A 178 13.65 -7.28 10.52
C ASN A 178 14.74 -6.28 10.10
N VAL A 179 14.62 -5.03 10.54
CA VAL A 179 15.59 -3.98 10.23
C VAL A 179 16.97 -4.30 10.82
N TYR A 180 17.03 -4.80 12.05
CA TYR A 180 18.29 -5.18 12.70
C TYR A 180 18.98 -6.33 11.97
N VAL A 181 18.25 -7.39 11.62
CA VAL A 181 18.76 -8.56 10.89
C VAL A 181 19.28 -8.15 9.53
N LYS A 182 18.52 -7.34 8.77
CA LYS A 182 18.97 -6.81 7.47
C LYS A 182 20.23 -5.95 7.60
N ARG A 183 20.31 -5.08 8.62
CA ARG A 183 21.47 -4.22 8.86
C ARG A 183 22.71 -4.99 9.32
N LYS A 184 22.55 -5.94 10.23
CA LYS A 184 23.66 -6.78 10.73
C LYS A 184 24.19 -7.72 9.66
N ALA A 185 23.31 -8.22 8.79
CA ALA A 185 23.71 -8.95 7.60
C ALA A 185 24.40 -8.05 6.54
N GLY A 186 24.49 -6.74 6.76
CA GLY A 186 25.04 -5.80 5.77
C GLY A 186 24.26 -5.82 4.45
N TYR A 187 22.96 -6.15 4.51
CA TYR A 187 22.11 -6.40 3.34
C TYR A 187 22.61 -7.53 2.43
N LYS A 188 23.35 -8.50 2.97
CA LYS A 188 23.82 -9.70 2.25
C LYS A 188 23.05 -10.94 2.70
N CYS A 189 23.00 -11.94 1.83
CA CYS A 189 22.44 -13.24 2.16
C CYS A 189 23.31 -13.95 3.19
N GLN A 190 22.69 -14.47 4.25
CA GLN A 190 23.37 -15.23 5.32
C GLN A 190 23.29 -16.75 5.08
N MET A 191 22.69 -17.19 3.98
CA MET A 191 22.75 -18.59 3.56
C MET A 191 24.19 -18.96 3.20
N PRO A 192 24.75 -20.06 3.73
CA PRO A 192 26.09 -20.53 3.35
C PRO A 192 26.23 -20.74 1.84
N ASN A 193 27.39 -20.37 1.32
CA ASN A 193 27.73 -20.52 -0.10
C ASN A 193 26.78 -19.80 -1.06
N CYS A 194 26.05 -18.79 -0.57
CA CYS A 194 25.30 -17.89 -1.42
C CYS A 194 26.21 -16.78 -1.94
N ASP A 195 26.39 -16.74 -3.25
CA ASP A 195 27.16 -15.75 -4.00
C ASP A 195 26.24 -14.67 -4.64
N TYR A 196 24.95 -14.67 -4.28
CA TYR A 196 24.00 -13.71 -4.82
C TYR A 196 24.35 -12.29 -4.39
N GLU A 197 24.83 -11.49 -5.34
CA GLU A 197 25.24 -10.09 -5.10
C GLU A 197 24.05 -9.15 -4.87
N GLY A 198 22.84 -9.58 -5.24
CA GLY A 198 21.63 -8.78 -5.15
C GLY A 198 21.60 -7.59 -6.09
N PHE A 199 20.50 -6.87 -6.04
CA PHE A 199 20.33 -5.60 -6.73
C PHE A 199 20.18 -4.49 -5.69
N ASP A 200 20.64 -3.30 -6.05
CA ASP A 200 20.48 -2.12 -5.21
C ASP A 200 19.02 -1.64 -5.28
N MET A 201 18.42 -1.45 -4.11
CA MET A 201 17.17 -0.73 -3.94
C MET A 201 17.45 0.77 -4.08
N PRO A 202 16.43 1.60 -4.38
CA PRO A 202 16.54 3.06 -4.39
C PRO A 202 17.15 3.64 -3.09
N SER A 203 17.02 2.94 -1.97
CA SER A 203 17.67 3.28 -0.69
C SER A 203 19.21 3.12 -0.66
N GLY A 204 19.83 2.70 -1.77
CA GLY A 204 21.28 2.46 -1.88
C GLY A 204 21.76 1.18 -1.19
N LYS A 205 20.84 0.26 -0.85
CA LYS A 205 21.10 -1.00 -0.15
C LYS A 205 20.64 -2.17 -0.99
N LYS A 206 21.27 -3.33 -0.85
CA LYS A 206 20.85 -4.54 -1.55
C LYS A 206 19.50 -5.05 -1.03
N TYR A 207 18.61 -5.49 -1.92
CA TYR A 207 17.35 -6.12 -1.54
C TYR A 207 17.60 -7.46 -0.84
N ILE A 208 16.99 -7.65 0.33
CA ILE A 208 17.10 -8.86 1.13
C ILE A 208 15.80 -9.06 1.93
N GLU A 209 15.41 -10.32 2.13
CA GLU A 209 14.22 -10.72 2.88
C GLU A 209 14.64 -11.29 4.24
N VAL A 210 13.76 -11.21 5.23
CA VAL A 210 14.00 -11.86 6.52
C VAL A 210 13.06 -13.03 6.65
N HIS A 211 13.65 -14.19 6.93
CA HIS A 211 12.96 -15.46 7.06
C HIS A 211 13.05 -15.97 8.50
N HIS A 212 11.98 -16.58 8.99
CA HIS A 212 11.97 -17.29 10.27
C HIS A 212 12.28 -18.77 10.03
N LEU A 213 13.36 -19.30 10.63
CA LEU A 213 13.84 -20.67 10.40
C LEU A 213 12.84 -21.72 10.89
N VAL A 214 12.34 -21.51 12.10
CA VAL A 214 11.09 -22.09 12.57
C VAL A 214 10.01 -21.07 12.24
N PRO A 215 9.08 -21.38 11.31
CA PRO A 215 7.95 -20.50 11.04
C PRO A 215 7.24 -20.12 12.33
N LEU A 216 6.84 -18.86 12.45
CA LEU A 216 6.14 -18.40 13.65
C LEU A 216 4.85 -19.21 13.88
N ALA A 217 4.16 -19.58 12.79
CA ALA A 217 2.99 -20.47 12.81
C ALA A 217 3.27 -21.89 13.37
N GLU A 218 4.52 -22.33 13.38
CA GLU A 218 4.99 -23.60 13.93
C GLU A 218 5.60 -23.46 15.33
N GLY A 219 5.41 -22.31 15.99
CA GLY A 219 5.92 -22.02 17.34
C GLY A 219 7.30 -21.36 17.35
N GLY A 220 7.79 -20.90 16.20
CA GLY A 220 9.02 -20.13 16.11
C GLY A 220 8.92 -18.81 16.86
N THR A 221 10.00 -18.39 17.50
CA THR A 221 10.08 -17.08 18.16
C THR A 221 10.30 -15.99 17.11
N ASP A 222 9.70 -14.82 17.30
CA ASP A 222 10.09 -13.65 16.53
C ASP A 222 11.31 -13.00 17.18
N SER A 223 12.46 -13.65 17.01
CA SER A 223 13.72 -13.33 17.69
C SER A 223 14.90 -13.37 16.72
N LEU A 224 16.04 -12.82 17.13
CA LEU A 224 17.24 -12.82 16.29
C LEU A 224 17.72 -14.23 16.01
N GLU A 225 17.59 -15.12 16.98
CA GLU A 225 18.02 -16.53 16.95
C GLU A 225 17.17 -17.36 15.98
N ASN A 226 15.95 -16.93 15.70
CA ASN A 226 15.06 -17.60 14.76
C ASN A 226 14.93 -16.87 13.41
N THR A 227 15.60 -15.74 13.20
CA THR A 227 15.53 -14.97 11.94
C THR A 227 16.84 -14.94 11.18
N VAL A 228 16.74 -14.89 9.86
CA VAL A 228 17.88 -14.85 8.94
C VAL A 228 17.59 -13.93 7.76
N ALA A 229 18.58 -13.12 7.37
CA ALA A 229 18.54 -12.33 6.15
C ALA A 229 18.92 -13.22 4.95
N VAL A 230 18.03 -13.35 3.97
CA VAL A 230 18.21 -14.21 2.80
C VAL A 230 17.77 -13.49 1.53
N CYS A 231 18.40 -13.80 0.41
CA CYS A 231 17.93 -13.31 -0.89
C CYS A 231 16.60 -13.99 -1.27
N PRO A 232 15.86 -13.45 -2.26
CA PRO A 232 14.57 -14.03 -2.68
C PRO A 232 14.68 -15.52 -3.04
N THR A 233 15.78 -15.91 -3.69
CA THR A 233 16.01 -17.30 -4.09
C THR A 233 16.21 -18.21 -2.88
N CYS A 234 17.07 -17.84 -1.93
CA CYS A 234 17.29 -18.61 -0.72
C CYS A 234 16.04 -18.64 0.17
N HIS A 235 15.28 -17.54 0.24
CA HIS A 235 14.02 -17.49 0.96
C HIS A 235 13.01 -18.50 0.43
N ARG A 236 12.84 -18.59 -0.89
CA ARG A 236 11.94 -19.56 -1.51
C ARG A 236 12.45 -21.00 -1.36
N LYS A 237 13.77 -21.23 -1.47
CA LYS A 237 14.34 -22.56 -1.22
C LYS A 237 14.04 -23.06 0.20
N LEU A 238 14.10 -22.19 1.21
CA LEU A 238 13.75 -22.54 2.59
C LEU A 238 12.28 -22.92 2.78
N HIS A 239 11.37 -22.41 1.94
CA HIS A 239 9.96 -22.82 1.96
C HIS A 239 9.70 -24.11 1.16
N TYR A 240 10.32 -24.25 -0.03
CA TYR A 240 9.82 -25.19 -1.05
C TYR A 240 10.83 -26.17 -1.63
N ALA A 241 12.13 -25.95 -1.45
CA ALA A 241 13.12 -26.84 -2.05
C ALA A 241 13.03 -28.24 -1.42
N THR A 242 13.33 -29.28 -2.20
CA THR A 242 13.35 -30.67 -1.73
C THR A 242 14.35 -30.90 -0.61
N ASP A 243 15.40 -30.07 -0.55
CA ASP A 243 16.47 -30.08 0.43
C ASP A 243 16.33 -28.97 1.49
N LYS A 244 15.14 -28.37 1.67
CA LYS A 244 14.91 -27.25 2.60
C LYS A 244 15.37 -27.51 4.04
N GLU A 245 15.25 -28.74 4.53
CA GLU A 245 15.69 -29.10 5.88
C GLU A 245 17.22 -29.07 6.00
N THR A 246 17.93 -29.51 4.95
CA THR A 246 19.40 -29.37 4.88
C THR A 246 19.80 -27.89 4.88
N LEU A 247 19.07 -27.05 4.14
CA LEU A 247 19.33 -25.61 4.12
C LEU A 247 19.07 -24.94 5.48
N LYS A 248 18.02 -25.34 6.20
CA LYS A 248 17.77 -24.88 7.58
C LYS A 248 18.92 -25.29 8.51
N GLN A 249 19.34 -26.55 8.47
CA GLN A 249 20.46 -27.06 9.27
C GLN A 249 21.76 -26.31 8.99
N MET A 250 22.01 -25.94 7.73
CA MET A 250 23.17 -25.12 7.37
C MET A 250 23.12 -23.73 8.03
N ILE A 251 21.95 -23.09 8.12
CA ILE A 251 21.80 -21.79 8.78
C ILE A 251 21.92 -21.94 10.30
N GLU A 252 21.33 -22.98 10.88
CA GLU A 252 21.42 -23.29 12.31
C GLU A 252 22.87 -23.55 12.74
N ALA A 253 23.67 -24.22 11.90
CA ALA A 253 25.08 -24.50 12.16
C ALA A 253 25.95 -23.23 12.25
N ILE A 254 25.56 -22.13 11.61
CA ILE A 254 26.25 -20.83 11.74
C ILE A 254 25.89 -20.18 13.08
N GLY A 255 24.67 -20.41 13.58
CA GLY A 255 24.18 -19.86 14.85
C GLY A 255 24.29 -18.33 14.92
N GLU A 256 24.70 -17.81 16.08
CA GLU A 256 24.82 -16.36 16.31
C GLU A 256 25.95 -15.69 15.53
N LYS A 257 26.91 -16.45 14.97
CA LYS A 257 28.01 -15.90 14.15
C LYS A 257 27.51 -15.14 12.92
N ARG A 258 26.24 -15.27 12.57
CA ARG A 258 25.62 -14.49 11.49
C ARG A 258 25.45 -13.00 11.83
N PHE A 259 25.56 -12.59 13.09
CA PHE A 259 25.34 -11.21 13.54
C PHE A 259 26.59 -10.49 14.09
N TYR A 260 27.74 -11.18 14.13
CA TYR A 260 29.03 -10.70 14.63
C TYR A 260 30.11 -10.87 13.57
#